data_AF-A0A1Q9VB96-F1
#
_entry.id   AF-A0A1Q9VB96-F1
#
_cell.length_a   1.000
_cell.length_b   1.000
_cell.length_c   1.000
_cell.angle_alpha   90.00
_cell.angle_beta   90.00
_cell.angle_gamma   90.00
#
_symmetry.space_group_name_H-M   'P 1'
#
loop_
_entity.id
_entity.type
_entity.pdbx_description
1 polymer ?
#
loop_
_entity_poly.entity_id
_entity_poly.type
_entity_poly.pdbx_seq_one_letter_code
_entity_poly.pdbx_strand_id
1 'polypeptide(L)'
;MVTATASEVIDVGLFDRLRGKGGGKGSGKSGGKQRPGTLRGATEADTNHLDEWAASRRGVEAYVEPRTNVTETTVVLVAHDGEWTRRRIGSLGRAQDFGRKRSIPVYEVGRTGYPQRMRDYTRRQQILEKRRRQGEQA
;
A
#
# COMPACT_ATOMS: atom_id res chain seq x y z
N MET A 1 -22.52 3.87 -26.51
CA MET A 1 -22.34 4.35 -25.13
C MET A 1 -21.45 3.35 -24.42
N VAL A 2 -20.14 3.62 -24.33
CA VAL A 2 -19.18 2.75 -23.64
C VAL A 2 -18.92 3.38 -22.27
N THR A 3 -19.37 2.73 -21.21
CA THR A 3 -19.15 3.15 -19.83
C THR A 3 -17.71 2.85 -19.43
N ALA A 4 -16.89 3.90 -19.30
CA ALA A 4 -15.54 3.79 -18.79
C ALA A 4 -15.59 3.50 -17.28
N THR A 5 -15.15 2.31 -16.87
CA THR A 5 -14.91 1.97 -15.47
C THR A 5 -13.63 2.68 -15.03
N ALA A 6 -13.78 3.72 -14.21
CA ALA A 6 -12.66 4.46 -13.64
C ALA A 6 -11.82 3.51 -12.76
N SER A 7 -10.59 3.24 -13.20
CA SER A 7 -9.58 2.60 -12.37
C SER A 7 -9.08 3.62 -11.34
N GLU A 8 -9.40 3.36 -10.08
CA GLU A 8 -8.99 4.16 -8.94
C GLU A 8 -7.46 4.13 -8.81
N VAL A 9 -6.85 5.25 -9.18
CA VAL A 9 -5.46 5.58 -8.89
C VAL A 9 -5.27 5.61 -7.38
N ILE A 10 -4.37 4.77 -6.88
CA ILE A 10 -3.98 4.74 -5.46
C ILE A 10 -3.39 6.10 -5.10
N ASP A 11 -4.15 6.84 -4.31
CA ASP A 11 -3.81 8.17 -3.82
C ASP A 11 -2.55 8.13 -2.95
N VAL A 12 -1.61 9.01 -3.28
CA VAL A 12 -0.42 9.30 -2.51
C VAL A 12 -0.88 10.18 -1.35
N GLY A 13 -1.03 9.58 -0.17
CA GLY A 13 -1.58 10.20 1.02
C GLY A 13 -1.19 11.66 1.25
N LEU A 14 -2.18 12.55 1.13
CA LEU A 14 -2.11 13.97 1.43
C LEU A 14 -3.26 14.32 2.40
N PHE A 15 -2.93 14.45 3.69
CA PHE A 15 -3.66 15.22 4.71
C PHE A 15 -5.20 15.28 4.61
N ASP A 16 -5.90 14.31 5.20
CA ASP A 16 -7.33 14.49 5.47
C ASP A 16 -7.54 15.25 6.78
N ARG A 17 -7.71 16.57 6.62
CA ARG A 17 -8.05 17.54 7.65
C ARG A 17 -9.58 17.65 7.72
N LEU A 18 -10.12 17.23 8.86
CA LEU A 18 -11.39 17.68 9.45
C LEU A 18 -12.69 17.41 8.66
N ARG A 19 -13.45 16.42 9.15
CA ARG A 19 -14.89 16.62 9.38
C ARG A 19 -15.39 15.77 10.55
N GLY A 20 -15.58 16.43 11.69
CA GLY A 20 -16.37 15.88 12.79
C GLY A 20 -17.86 16.14 12.58
N LYS A 21 -18.70 15.20 13.04
CA LYS A 21 -19.96 15.39 13.81
C LYS A 21 -20.91 14.20 13.60
N GLY A 22 -21.44 13.66 14.69
CA GLY A 22 -22.64 12.80 14.69
C GLY A 22 -22.51 11.55 15.56
N GLY A 23 -23.17 11.54 16.72
CA GLY A 23 -23.14 10.45 17.69
C GLY A 23 -24.11 9.31 17.39
N GLY A 24 -23.80 8.13 17.94
CA GLY A 24 -24.66 6.95 17.98
C GLY A 24 -24.12 5.98 19.04
N LYS A 25 -24.96 5.65 20.02
CA LYS A 25 -24.67 4.81 21.19
C LYS A 25 -24.80 3.35 20.79
N GLY A 26 -23.68 2.60 20.77
CA GLY A 26 -23.67 1.17 20.48
C GLY A 26 -22.54 0.48 21.26
N SER A 27 -22.91 -0.53 22.05
CA SER A 27 -22.01 -1.38 22.83
C SER A 27 -21.14 -2.23 21.91
N GLY A 28 -19.85 -1.92 21.84
CA GLY A 28 -18.86 -2.67 21.08
C GLY A 28 -17.50 -2.56 21.74
N LYS A 29 -16.87 -3.71 21.98
CA LYS A 29 -15.52 -3.94 22.52
C LYS A 29 -14.55 -2.80 22.17
N SER A 30 -14.02 -2.13 23.18
CA SER A 30 -13.21 -0.91 23.06
C SER A 30 -11.94 -1.15 22.23
N GLY A 31 -12.01 -0.85 20.94
CA GLY A 31 -10.83 -0.53 20.14
C GLY A 31 -10.19 0.70 20.76
N GLY A 32 -9.13 0.49 21.54
CA GLY A 32 -8.40 1.57 22.21
C GLY A 32 -8.00 2.62 21.17
N LYS A 33 -8.56 3.84 21.32
CA LYS A 33 -8.20 5.00 20.50
C LYS A 33 -6.71 5.24 20.72
N GLN A 34 -5.88 4.84 19.76
CA GLN A 34 -4.43 4.93 19.86
C GLN A 34 -4.05 6.36 20.25
N ARG A 35 -3.26 6.49 21.33
CA ARG A 35 -2.83 7.80 21.83
C ARG A 35 -2.01 8.51 20.73
N PRO A 36 -2.21 9.82 20.52
CA PRO A 36 -1.37 10.60 19.61
C PRO A 36 0.12 10.34 19.90
N GLY A 37 0.90 10.02 18.87
CA GLY A 37 2.34 9.70 19.00
C GLY A 37 2.70 8.21 19.06
N THR A 38 1.73 7.28 19.09
CA THR A 38 2.03 5.84 19.00
C THR A 38 2.11 5.38 17.55
N LEU A 39 3.16 4.65 17.19
CA LEU A 39 3.29 3.97 15.89
C LEU A 39 2.08 3.05 15.66
N ARG A 40 1.40 3.21 14.52
CA ARG A 40 0.35 2.27 14.10
C ARG A 40 0.98 0.93 13.73
N GLY A 41 0.56 -0.14 14.39
CA GLY A 41 0.97 -1.50 14.06
C GLY A 41 0.36 -1.98 12.73
N ALA A 42 0.79 -3.16 12.28
CA ALA A 42 0.11 -3.86 11.20
C ALA A 42 -1.26 -4.34 11.67
N THR A 43 -2.27 -4.19 10.82
CA THR A 43 -3.66 -4.59 11.07
C THR A 43 -4.07 -5.72 10.14
N GLU A 44 -5.21 -6.36 10.42
CA GLU A 44 -5.78 -7.37 9.53
C GLU A 44 -6.16 -6.79 8.16
N ALA A 45 -6.63 -5.53 8.13
CA ALA A 45 -6.90 -4.81 6.88
C ALA A 45 -5.64 -4.64 6.01
N ASP A 46 -4.46 -4.44 6.64
CA ASP A 46 -3.20 -4.38 5.89
C ASP A 46 -2.90 -5.72 5.20
N THR A 47 -3.05 -6.84 5.91
CA THR A 47 -2.78 -8.17 5.35
C THR A 47 -3.81 -8.60 4.32
N ASN A 48 -5.10 -8.29 4.53
CA ASN A 48 -6.15 -8.60 3.56
C ASN A 48 -5.95 -7.81 2.27
N HIS A 49 -5.56 -6.54 2.36
CA HIS A 49 -5.22 -5.74 1.18
C HIS A 49 -4.04 -6.36 0.41
N LEU A 50 -2.99 -6.79 1.12
CA LEU A 50 -1.85 -7.46 0.48
C LEU A 50 -2.26 -8.76 -0.23
N ASP A 51 -3.19 -9.51 0.35
CA ASP A 51 -3.72 -10.75 -0.21
C ASP A 51 -4.51 -10.51 -1.50
N GLU A 52 -5.50 -9.63 -1.43
CA GLU A 52 -6.35 -9.29 -2.57
C GLU A 52 -5.53 -8.68 -3.72
N TRP A 53 -4.58 -7.80 -3.37
CA TRP A 53 -3.72 -7.16 -4.36
C TRP A 53 -2.78 -8.16 -5.04
N ALA A 54 -2.19 -9.08 -4.27
CA ALA A 54 -1.32 -10.12 -4.81
C ALA A 54 -2.10 -11.13 -5.67
N ALA A 55 -3.30 -11.53 -5.27
CA ALA A 55 -4.11 -12.52 -5.97
C ALA A 55 -4.57 -12.06 -7.37
N SER A 56 -4.73 -10.74 -7.56
CA SER A 56 -5.14 -10.15 -8.83
C SER A 56 -3.97 -9.85 -9.78
N ARG A 57 -2.73 -10.16 -9.40
CA ARG A 57 -1.51 -9.81 -10.16
C ARG A 57 -0.58 -11.00 -10.32
N ARG A 58 0.22 -10.97 -11.38
CA ARG A 58 1.23 -12.01 -11.67
C ARG A 58 2.64 -11.48 -11.43
N GLY A 59 3.57 -12.41 -11.19
CA GLY A 59 4.98 -12.11 -11.00
C GLY A 59 5.22 -11.14 -9.83
N VAL A 60 4.46 -11.31 -8.75
CA VAL A 60 4.55 -10.46 -7.57
C VAL A 60 5.81 -10.81 -6.79
N GLU A 61 6.58 -9.79 -6.44
CA GLU A 61 7.73 -9.88 -5.52
C GLU A 61 7.49 -8.94 -4.33
N ALA A 62 7.93 -9.35 -3.15
CA ALA A 62 7.79 -8.59 -1.92
C ALA A 62 9.12 -7.96 -1.51
N TYR A 63 9.10 -6.65 -1.25
CA TYR A 63 10.24 -5.87 -0.82
C TYR A 63 9.98 -5.30 0.58
N VAL A 64 10.72 -5.78 1.57
CA VAL A 64 10.55 -5.43 2.98
C VAL A 64 11.38 -4.22 3.30
N GLU A 65 10.73 -3.21 3.86
CA GLU A 65 11.37 -2.05 4.44
C GLU A 65 11.49 -2.27 5.95
N PRO A 66 12.70 -2.14 6.53
CA PRO A 66 12.88 -2.30 7.96
C PRO A 66 12.12 -1.23 8.73
N ARG A 67 11.77 -1.55 9.97
CA ARG A 67 11.25 -0.56 10.92
C ARG A 67 12.22 0.60 11.08
N THR A 68 11.68 1.81 11.15
CA THR A 68 12.39 3.04 11.51
C THR A 68 11.82 3.62 12.80
N ASN A 69 12.35 4.76 13.27
CA ASN A 69 11.84 5.45 14.44
C ASN A 69 10.39 5.91 14.29
N VAL A 70 9.95 6.16 13.05
CA VAL A 70 8.64 6.77 12.74
C VAL A 70 7.76 5.90 11.85
N THR A 71 8.21 4.70 11.47
CA THR A 71 7.42 3.78 10.64
C THR A 71 7.70 2.33 11.04
N GLU A 72 6.64 1.53 11.19
CA GLU A 72 6.75 0.09 11.44
C GLU A 72 7.26 -0.63 10.18
N THR A 73 7.67 -1.89 10.33
CA THR A 73 8.04 -2.73 9.18
C THR A 73 6.92 -2.77 8.15
N THR A 74 7.23 -2.36 6.93
CA THR A 74 6.31 -2.36 5.78
C THR A 74 6.80 -3.30 4.70
N VAL A 75 5.88 -3.77 3.87
CA VAL A 75 6.19 -4.50 2.65
C VAL A 75 5.64 -3.74 1.45
N VAL A 76 6.44 -3.67 0.40
CA VAL A 76 6.05 -3.20 -0.92
C VAL A 76 5.92 -4.42 -1.82
N LEU A 77 4.71 -4.70 -2.28
CA LEU A 77 4.50 -5.71 -3.32
C LEU A 77 4.67 -5.04 -4.68
N VAL A 78 5.43 -5.67 -5.57
CA VAL A 78 5.69 -5.18 -6.92
C VAL A 78 5.34 -6.28 -7.92
N ALA A 79 4.37 -6.00 -8.79
CA ALA A 79 3.93 -6.90 -9.84
C ALA A 79 4.91 -6.93 -11.01
N HIS A 80 4.66 -7.85 -11.95
CA HIS A 80 5.46 -8.03 -13.16
C HIS A 80 5.65 -6.75 -13.98
N ASP A 81 4.63 -5.91 -14.11
CA ASP A 81 4.65 -4.68 -14.91
C ASP A 81 5.15 -3.44 -14.15
N GLY A 82 5.52 -3.63 -12.88
CA GLY A 82 6.00 -2.60 -11.98
C GLY A 82 4.90 -1.88 -11.19
N GLU A 83 3.62 -2.24 -11.35
CA GLU A 83 2.59 -1.78 -10.44
C GLU A 83 2.93 -2.21 -9.00
N TRP A 84 2.67 -1.37 -8.02
CA TRP A 84 3.04 -1.65 -6.64
C TRP A 84 2.01 -1.17 -5.62
N THR A 85 2.02 -1.80 -4.44
CA THR A 85 1.29 -1.34 -3.26
C THR A 85 2.17 -1.47 -2.02
N ARG A 86 1.90 -0.65 -0.99
CA ARG A 86 2.64 -0.64 0.28
C ARG A 86 1.69 -0.75 1.46
N ARG A 87 1.95 -1.69 2.36
CA ARG A 87 1.20 -1.91 3.62
C ARG A 87 2.12 -2.32 4.76
N ARG A 88 1.64 -2.20 6.00
CA ARG A 88 2.37 -2.63 7.21
C ARG A 88 2.26 -4.14 7.35
N ILE A 89 3.34 -4.79 7.76
CA ILE A 89 3.37 -6.25 7.98
C ILE A 89 3.91 -6.65 9.36
N GLY A 90 4.45 -5.68 10.09
CA GLY A 90 4.85 -5.80 11.49
C GLY A 90 6.31 -6.24 11.67
N SER A 91 6.75 -7.29 10.97
CA SER A 91 8.14 -7.77 11.05
C SER A 91 8.62 -8.44 9.75
N LEU A 92 9.95 -8.59 9.63
CA LEU A 92 10.56 -9.35 8.52
C LEU A 92 10.08 -10.81 8.49
N GLY A 93 9.99 -11.47 9.65
CA GLY A 93 9.49 -12.84 9.75
C GLY A 93 8.06 -12.98 9.23
N ARG A 94 7.18 -12.03 9.57
CA ARG A 94 5.80 -12.00 9.03
C ARG A 94 5.77 -11.81 7.51
N ALA A 95 6.68 -11.00 6.96
CA ALA A 95 6.80 -10.84 5.52
C ALA A 95 7.30 -12.12 4.82
N GLN A 96 8.26 -12.81 5.43
CA GLN A 96 8.75 -14.10 4.95
C GLN A 96 7.63 -15.16 4.98
N ASP A 97 6.86 -15.25 6.07
CA ASP A 97 5.72 -16.17 6.17
C ASP A 97 4.63 -15.83 5.15
N PHE A 98 4.34 -14.54 4.96
CA PHE A 98 3.41 -14.07 3.94
C PHE A 98 3.84 -14.53 2.54
N GLY A 99 5.12 -14.35 2.20
CA GLY A 99 5.68 -14.73 0.91
C GLY A 99 5.66 -16.24 0.70
N ARG A 100 6.10 -17.01 1.70
CA ARG A 100 6.13 -18.49 1.66
C ARG A 100 4.74 -19.07 1.39
N LYS A 101 3.71 -18.59 2.09
CA LYS A 101 2.32 -19.06 1.91
C LYS A 101 1.77 -18.83 0.49
N ARG A 102 2.31 -17.85 -0.24
CA ARG A 102 1.83 -17.43 -1.57
C ARG A 102 2.83 -17.71 -2.69
N SER A 103 3.95 -18.37 -2.39
CA SER A 103 5.07 -18.55 -3.32
C SER A 103 5.58 -17.22 -3.91
N ILE A 104 5.57 -16.15 -3.10
CA ILE A 104 6.07 -14.82 -3.47
C ILE A 104 7.52 -14.68 -2.95
N PRO A 105 8.50 -14.36 -3.81
CA PRO A 105 9.86 -14.06 -3.37
C PRO A 105 9.90 -12.83 -2.46
N VAL A 106 10.72 -12.87 -1.42
CA VAL A 106 10.84 -11.80 -0.41
C VAL A 106 12.28 -11.29 -0.35
N TYR A 107 12.45 -9.99 -0.50
CA TYR A 107 13.73 -9.30 -0.46
C TYR A 107 13.73 -8.18 0.58
N GLU A 108 14.88 -7.87 1.15
CA GLU A 108 15.05 -6.66 1.96
C GLU A 108 15.50 -5.50 1.06
N VAL A 109 14.78 -4.37 1.10
CA VAL A 109 15.08 -3.19 0.26
C VAL A 109 16.50 -2.68 0.52
N GLY A 110 16.98 -2.73 1.76
CA GLY A 110 18.34 -2.29 2.10
C GLY A 110 19.45 -3.09 1.41
N ARG A 111 19.15 -4.31 0.94
CA ARG A 111 20.13 -5.18 0.25
C ARG A 111 19.98 -5.13 -1.26
N THR A 112 18.75 -5.15 -1.77
CA THR A 112 18.49 -5.26 -3.22
C THR A 112 18.15 -3.92 -3.88
N GLY A 113 17.70 -2.94 -3.10
CA GLY A 113 16.97 -1.79 -3.60
C GLY A 113 15.61 -2.17 -4.18
N TYR A 114 14.93 -1.15 -4.72
CA TYR A 114 13.69 -1.32 -5.48
C TYR A 114 13.96 -1.70 -6.94
N PRO A 115 13.14 -2.57 -7.54
CA PRO A 115 13.38 -3.04 -8.90
C PRO A 115 13.11 -1.94 -9.93
N GLN A 116 13.83 -1.99 -11.06
CA GLN A 116 13.73 -0.98 -12.11
C GLN A 116 12.29 -0.82 -12.64
N ARG A 117 11.55 -1.93 -12.80
CA ARG A 117 10.15 -1.93 -13.26
C ARG A 117 9.22 -1.05 -12.40
N MET A 118 9.43 -1.00 -11.08
CA MET A 118 8.66 -0.14 -10.18
C MET A 118 8.93 1.35 -10.43
N ARG A 119 10.20 1.71 -10.69
CA ARG A 119 10.61 3.08 -11.02
C ARG A 119 10.01 3.51 -12.34
N ASP A 120 10.08 2.63 -13.34
CA ASP A 120 9.53 2.88 -14.68
C ASP A 120 8.00 3.02 -14.65
N TYR A 121 7.30 2.17 -13.89
CA TYR A 121 5.87 2.30 -13.65
C TYR A 121 5.52 3.66 -13.05
N THR A 122 6.19 4.05 -11.97
CA THR A 122 5.94 5.33 -11.29
C THR A 122 6.15 6.51 -12.23
N ARG A 123 7.21 6.49 -13.05
CA ARG A 123 7.47 7.52 -14.07
C ARG A 123 6.36 7.56 -15.13
N ARG A 124 5.91 6.39 -15.62
CA ARG A 124 4.79 6.30 -16.57
C ARG A 124 3.51 6.90 -15.99
N GLN A 125 3.15 6.56 -14.75
CA GLN A 125 1.95 7.09 -14.08
C GLN A 125 2.00 8.60 -13.92
N GLN A 126 3.14 9.16 -13.51
CA GLN A 126 3.31 10.62 -13.39
C GLN A 126 3.11 11.35 -14.72
N ILE A 127 3.65 10.82 -15.81
CA ILE A 127 3.48 11.41 -17.15
C ILE A 127 2.01 11.36 -17.58
N LEU A 128 1.34 10.21 -17.38
CA LEU A 128 -0.07 10.04 -17.73
C LEU A 128 -0.96 10.99 -16.92
N GLU A 129 -0.72 11.11 -15.62
CA GLU A 129 -1.45 12.02 -14.76
C GLU A 129 -1.29 13.49 -15.19
N LYS A 130 -0.04 13.91 -15.49
CA LYS A 130 0.22 15.27 -15.98
C LYS A 130 -0.53 15.55 -17.28
N ARG A 131 -0.54 14.61 -18.22
CA ARG A 131 -1.28 14.74 -19.49
C ARG A 131 -2.79 14.82 -19.26
N ARG A 132 -3.34 13.99 -18.38
CA ARG A 132 -4.77 14.04 -18.00
C ARG A 132 -5.13 15.42 -17.46
N ARG A 133 -4.36 15.94 -16.51
CA ARG A 133 -4.60 17.28 -15.92
C ARG A 133 -4.51 18.42 -16.96
N GLN A 134 -3.60 18.32 -17.93
CA GLN A 134 -3.48 19.31 -19.01
C GLN A 134 -4.66 19.25 -19.99
N GLY A 135 -5.17 18.05 -20.29
CA GLY A 135 -6.34 17.87 -21.16
C GLY A 135 -7.66 18.29 -20.50
N GLU A 136 -7.78 18.21 -19.17
CA GLU A 136 -8.95 18.70 -18.43
C GLU A 136 -9.01 20.24 -18.33
N GLN A 137 -7.87 20.92 -18.56
CA GLN A 137 -7.74 22.38 -18.48
C GLN A 137 -7.83 23.09 -19.83
N ALA A 138 -7.92 22.35 -20.94
CA ALA A 138 -7.99 22.84 -22.31
C ALA A 138 -9.40 22.69 -22.87
#